data_AF-A0A7S0N282-F1
#
_entry.id   AF-A0A7S0N282-F1
#
_cell.length_a   1.000
_cell.length_b   1.000
_cell.length_c   1.000
_cell.angle_alpha   90.00
_cell.angle_beta   90.00
_cell.angle_gamma   90.00
#
_symmetry.space_group_name_H-M   'P 1'
#
loop_
_entity.id
_entity.type
_entity.pdbx_description
1 polymer ?
#
loop_
_entity_poly.entity_id
_entity_poly.type
_entity_poly.pdbx_seq_one_letter_code
_entity_poly.pdbx_strand_id
1 'polypeptide(L)'
;DGAAEVAALGAMLLRKKIRKEELIDACYHRYAFNDTDQAPRWFKDAERKFTRRQLPVTKAMVDEQRRQQMEIAARPIKKVAEAKARKKLKAVRAQQKLNSKADTLNNDADLDDKSKMRALQKLYDKGAAVRRPKSVTVIAKKGKGQAYGKKGTKIVDKRMKKDMASTARTGNRNFKGGKAARKPGSKHGAHGTKARAAAKRRK
;
A
#
# COMPACT_ATOMS: atom_id res chain seq x y z
N ASP A 1 -16.60 -21.06 -5.79
CA ASP A 1 -17.77 -20.18 -5.56
C ASP A 1 -18.68 -20.66 -4.45
N GLY A 2 -19.07 -21.94 -4.42
CA GLY A 2 -19.93 -22.48 -3.36
C GLY A 2 -19.47 -22.19 -1.93
N ALA A 3 -18.17 -22.21 -1.62
CA ALA A 3 -17.68 -21.91 -0.27
C ALA A 3 -17.95 -20.46 0.19
N ALA A 4 -17.91 -19.49 -0.73
CA ALA A 4 -18.21 -18.09 -0.41
C ALA A 4 -19.73 -17.84 -0.34
N GLU A 5 -20.51 -18.54 -1.16
CA GLU A 5 -21.99 -18.51 -1.12
C GLU A 5 -22.54 -19.11 0.18
N VAL A 6 -22.00 -20.24 0.63
CA VAL A 6 -22.33 -20.87 1.91
C VAL A 6 -21.94 -19.96 3.07
N ALA A 7 -20.75 -19.34 3.03
CA ALA A 7 -20.34 -18.38 4.05
C ALA A 7 -21.26 -17.16 4.11
N ALA A 8 -21.73 -16.66 2.96
CA ALA A 8 -22.66 -15.54 2.88
C ALA A 8 -24.06 -15.91 3.42
N LEU A 9 -24.57 -17.11 3.11
CA LEU A 9 -25.80 -17.65 3.71
C LEU A 9 -25.66 -17.81 5.23
N GLY A 10 -24.54 -18.35 5.70
CA GLY A 10 -24.24 -18.46 7.12
C GLY A 10 -24.22 -17.09 7.82
N ALA A 11 -23.63 -16.08 7.18
CA ALA A 11 -23.64 -14.71 7.69
C ALA A 11 -25.06 -14.10 7.75
N MET A 12 -25.94 -14.44 6.80
CA MET A 12 -27.35 -14.02 6.82
C MET A 12 -28.13 -14.69 7.96
N LEU A 13 -27.90 -15.99 8.18
CA LEU A 13 -28.52 -16.74 9.28
C LEU A 13 -28.07 -16.19 10.64
N LEU A 14 -26.77 -15.91 10.80
CA LEU A 14 -26.23 -15.31 12.03
C LEU A 14 -26.83 -13.92 12.31
N ARG A 15 -27.02 -13.11 11.26
CA ARG A 15 -27.64 -11.78 11.36
C ARG A 15 -29.18 -11.84 11.41
N LYS A 16 -29.77 -13.06 11.47
CA LYS A 16 -31.22 -13.31 11.47
C LYS A 16 -31.96 -12.65 10.30
N LYS A 17 -31.29 -12.46 9.16
CA LYS A 17 -31.90 -11.91 7.94
C LYS A 17 -32.75 -12.93 7.19
N ILE A 18 -32.42 -14.20 7.35
CA ILE A 18 -33.16 -15.35 6.83
C ILE A 18 -33.36 -16.29 8.01
N ARG A 19 -34.57 -16.83 8.16
CA ARG A 19 -34.83 -17.82 9.22
C ARG A 19 -34.40 -19.22 8.78
N LYS A 20 -34.18 -20.11 9.74
CA LYS A 20 -33.79 -21.49 9.44
C LYS A 20 -34.87 -22.21 8.66
N GLU A 21 -36.14 -22.00 9.03
CA GLU A 21 -37.29 -22.62 8.38
C GLU A 21 -37.37 -22.19 6.91
N GLU A 22 -37.23 -20.90 6.62
CA GLU A 22 -37.24 -20.35 5.25
C GLU A 22 -36.12 -20.94 4.38
N LEU A 23 -34.95 -21.22 4.97
CA LEU A 23 -33.85 -21.88 4.26
C LEU A 23 -34.17 -23.35 3.96
N ILE A 24 -34.84 -24.05 4.88
CA ILE A 24 -35.28 -25.44 4.69
C ILE A 24 -36.35 -25.49 3.59
N ASP A 25 -37.31 -24.59 3.61
CA ASP A 25 -38.35 -24.50 2.59
C ASP A 25 -37.72 -24.21 1.21
N ALA A 26 -36.72 -23.32 1.17
CA ALA A 26 -36.00 -23.02 -0.06
C ALA A 26 -35.23 -24.23 -0.61
N CYS A 27 -34.87 -25.22 0.21
CA CYS A 27 -34.20 -26.45 -0.24
C CYS A 27 -35.10 -27.35 -1.10
N TYR A 28 -36.43 -27.27 -0.94
CA TYR A 28 -37.38 -27.96 -1.81
C TYR A 28 -37.58 -27.16 -3.11
N HIS A 29 -36.92 -27.61 -4.17
CA HIS A 29 -36.97 -26.98 -5.50
C HIS A 29 -36.96 -28.03 -6.61
N ARG A 30 -37.15 -27.59 -7.86
CA ARG A 30 -37.15 -28.44 -9.07
C ARG A 30 -36.04 -29.50 -9.12
N TYR A 31 -34.86 -29.19 -8.59
CA TYR A 31 -33.67 -30.03 -8.66
C TYR A 31 -33.33 -30.73 -7.33
N ALA A 32 -34.27 -30.81 -6.38
CA ALA A 32 -33.99 -31.29 -5.02
C ALA A 32 -33.85 -32.82 -4.96
N PHE A 33 -34.57 -33.52 -5.83
CA PHE A 33 -34.63 -34.98 -5.89
C PHE A 33 -34.07 -35.48 -7.22
N ASN A 34 -32.86 -35.02 -7.58
CA ASN A 34 -32.19 -35.46 -8.80
C ASN A 34 -31.29 -36.67 -8.49
N ASP A 35 -31.69 -37.87 -8.94
CA ASP A 35 -30.97 -39.14 -8.76
C ASP A 35 -29.73 -39.25 -9.67
N THR A 36 -28.81 -38.33 -9.48
CA THR A 36 -27.64 -38.19 -10.35
C THR A 36 -26.48 -39.06 -9.90
N ASP A 37 -26.55 -39.68 -8.72
CA ASP A 37 -25.42 -40.41 -8.13
C ASP A 37 -24.95 -41.60 -8.96
N GLN A 38 -25.86 -42.30 -9.64
CA GLN A 38 -25.53 -43.42 -10.52
C GLN A 38 -25.18 -42.99 -11.96
N ALA A 39 -25.36 -41.70 -12.29
CA ALA A 39 -25.11 -41.21 -13.64
C ALA A 39 -23.61 -41.09 -13.96
N PRO A 40 -23.21 -41.25 -15.24
CA PRO A 40 -21.84 -41.06 -15.69
C PRO A 40 -21.31 -39.65 -15.38
N ARG A 41 -19.99 -39.54 -15.18
CA ARG A 41 -19.33 -38.26 -14.84
C ARG A 41 -19.57 -37.17 -15.88
N TRP A 42 -19.58 -37.51 -17.16
CA TRP A 42 -19.82 -36.53 -18.23
C TRP A 42 -21.23 -35.91 -18.16
N PHE A 43 -22.23 -36.69 -17.72
CA PHE A 43 -23.59 -36.21 -17.52
C PHE A 43 -23.66 -35.27 -16.30
N LYS A 44 -23.07 -35.68 -15.17
CA LYS A 44 -22.98 -34.86 -13.94
C LYS A 44 -22.33 -33.50 -14.20
N ASP A 45 -21.22 -33.48 -14.93
CA ASP A 45 -20.48 -32.24 -15.21
C ASP A 45 -21.22 -31.31 -16.17
N ALA A 46 -21.98 -31.87 -17.12
CA ALA A 46 -22.87 -31.11 -17.99
C ALA A 46 -24.07 -30.55 -17.21
N GLU A 47 -24.72 -31.38 -16.42
CA GLU A 47 -25.91 -31.04 -15.65
C GLU A 47 -25.62 -29.96 -14.59
N ARG A 48 -24.51 -30.05 -13.84
CA ARG A 48 -24.10 -29.01 -12.85
C ARG A 48 -24.01 -27.60 -13.41
N LYS A 49 -23.81 -27.43 -14.72
CA LYS A 49 -23.76 -26.10 -15.36
C LYS A 49 -25.15 -25.50 -15.49
N PHE A 50 -26.15 -26.32 -15.78
CA PHE A 50 -27.52 -25.89 -16.03
C PHE A 50 -28.41 -25.97 -14.78
N THR A 51 -28.03 -26.80 -13.81
CA THR A 51 -28.73 -27.01 -12.55
C THR A 51 -28.23 -26.04 -11.48
N ARG A 52 -28.48 -24.75 -11.68
CA ARG A 52 -28.09 -23.68 -10.72
C ARG A 52 -29.32 -22.92 -10.22
N ARG A 53 -29.62 -23.01 -8.93
CA ARG A 53 -30.63 -22.16 -8.26
C ARG A 53 -30.03 -20.78 -7.97
N GLN A 54 -30.83 -19.74 -8.14
CA GLN A 54 -30.56 -18.43 -7.56
C GLN A 54 -30.82 -18.48 -6.04
N LEU A 55 -29.76 -18.44 -5.25
CA LEU A 55 -29.86 -18.36 -3.79
C LEU A 55 -30.35 -16.95 -3.37
N PRO A 56 -30.98 -16.79 -2.19
CA PRO A 56 -31.39 -15.49 -1.66
C PRO A 56 -30.18 -14.65 -1.17
N VAL A 57 -29.06 -14.74 -1.86
CA VAL A 57 -27.81 -14.03 -1.57
C VAL A 57 -27.51 -13.09 -2.72
N THR A 58 -27.17 -11.84 -2.40
CA THR A 58 -26.72 -10.89 -3.41
C THR A 58 -25.26 -11.17 -3.80
N LYS A 59 -24.91 -10.91 -5.06
CA LYS A 59 -23.54 -11.05 -5.56
C LYS A 59 -22.54 -10.24 -4.72
N ALA A 60 -22.94 -9.04 -4.26
CA ALA A 60 -22.11 -8.19 -3.42
C ALA A 60 -21.70 -8.87 -2.10
N MET A 61 -22.62 -9.60 -1.47
CA MET A 61 -22.34 -10.33 -0.22
C MET A 61 -21.39 -11.51 -0.44
N VAL A 62 -21.56 -12.23 -1.56
CA VAL A 62 -20.62 -13.31 -1.94
C VAL A 62 -19.24 -12.74 -2.21
N ASP A 63 -19.16 -11.59 -2.90
CA ASP A 63 -17.89 -10.93 -3.20
C ASP A 63 -17.21 -10.39 -1.94
N GLU A 64 -17.97 -9.91 -0.95
CA GLU A 64 -17.42 -9.51 0.36
C GLU A 64 -16.77 -10.72 1.06
N GLN A 65 -17.47 -11.85 1.13
CA GLN A 65 -16.94 -13.06 1.75
C GLN A 65 -15.73 -13.61 0.99
N ARG A 66 -15.77 -13.56 -0.35
CA ARG A 66 -14.63 -13.93 -1.20
C ARG A 66 -13.42 -13.05 -0.91
N ARG A 67 -13.59 -11.73 -0.78
CA ARG A 67 -12.51 -10.81 -0.44
C ARG A 67 -11.90 -11.12 0.92
N GLN A 68 -12.72 -11.44 1.92
CA GLN A 68 -12.24 -11.84 3.25
C GLN A 68 -11.40 -13.13 3.18
N GLN A 69 -11.90 -14.15 2.47
CA GLN A 69 -11.15 -15.40 2.27
C GLN A 69 -9.83 -15.17 1.52
N MET A 70 -9.85 -14.33 0.48
CA MET A 70 -8.64 -13.94 -0.26
C MET A 70 -7.67 -13.15 0.59
N GLU A 71 -8.12 -12.27 1.49
CA GLU A 71 -7.23 -11.53 2.40
C GLU A 71 -6.50 -12.46 3.36
N ILE A 72 -7.22 -13.44 3.92
CA ILE A 72 -6.65 -14.47 4.79
C ILE A 72 -5.64 -15.32 4.01
N ALA A 73 -6.00 -15.76 2.81
CA ALA A 73 -5.13 -16.58 1.96
C ALA A 73 -3.90 -15.80 1.46
N ALA A 74 -4.04 -14.51 1.13
CA ALA A 74 -2.95 -13.65 0.69
C ALA A 74 -1.93 -13.38 1.79
N ARG A 75 -2.32 -13.49 3.06
CA ARG A 75 -1.46 -13.31 4.23
C ARG A 75 -1.40 -14.60 5.06
N PRO A 76 -0.78 -15.67 4.55
CA PRO A 76 -0.74 -16.93 5.29
C PRO A 76 0.08 -16.75 6.57
N ILE A 77 -0.43 -17.31 7.67
CA ILE A 77 0.10 -17.16 9.04
C ILE A 77 1.61 -17.43 9.09
N LYS A 78 2.06 -18.49 8.39
CA LYS A 78 3.48 -18.85 8.25
C LYS A 78 4.32 -17.71 7.66
N LYS A 79 3.85 -17.05 6.60
CA LYS A 79 4.59 -15.94 5.96
C LYS A 79 4.57 -14.67 6.79
N VAL A 80 3.48 -14.42 7.53
CA VAL A 80 3.43 -13.31 8.48
C VAL A 80 4.43 -13.54 9.63
N ALA A 81 4.48 -14.75 10.18
CA ALA A 81 5.44 -15.14 11.21
C ALA A 81 6.89 -15.05 10.71
N GLU A 82 7.17 -15.58 9.51
CA GLU A 82 8.48 -15.49 8.87
C GLU A 82 8.90 -14.02 8.65
N ALA A 83 7.98 -13.16 8.18
CA ALA A 83 8.25 -11.74 8.01
C ALA A 83 8.54 -11.02 9.34
N LYS A 84 7.80 -11.34 10.41
CA LYS A 84 8.07 -10.84 11.77
C LYS A 84 9.45 -11.30 12.27
N ALA A 85 9.78 -12.58 12.09
CA ALA A 85 11.08 -13.13 12.47
C ALA A 85 12.23 -12.46 11.70
N ARG A 86 12.09 -12.27 10.38
CA ARG A 86 13.08 -11.55 9.55
C ARG A 86 13.28 -10.10 10.02
N LYS A 87 12.20 -9.40 10.39
CA LYS A 87 12.29 -8.04 10.96
C LYS A 87 13.01 -8.04 12.31
N LYS A 88 12.67 -8.98 13.20
CA LYS A 88 13.35 -9.15 14.50
C LYS A 88 14.84 -9.45 14.30
N LEU A 89 15.18 -10.38 13.42
CA LEU A 89 16.57 -10.73 13.12
C LEU A 89 17.37 -9.54 12.57
N LYS A 90 16.77 -8.73 11.69
CA LYS A 90 17.40 -7.49 11.20
C LYS A 90 17.67 -6.49 12.33
N ALA A 91 16.71 -6.31 13.24
CA ALA A 91 16.87 -5.43 14.40
C ALA A 91 17.98 -5.94 15.34
N VAL A 92 17.95 -7.23 15.68
CA VAL A 92 18.97 -7.88 16.54
C VAL A 92 20.36 -7.77 15.90
N ARG A 93 20.50 -8.08 14.61
CA ARG A 93 21.79 -7.95 13.90
C ARG A 93 22.30 -6.51 13.87
N ALA A 94 21.40 -5.52 13.79
CA ALA A 94 21.80 -4.12 13.86
C ALA A 94 22.33 -3.76 15.26
N GLN A 95 21.66 -4.22 16.32
CA GLN A 95 22.12 -4.04 17.70
C GLN A 95 23.46 -4.75 17.95
N GLN A 96 23.61 -6.00 17.52
CA GLN A 96 24.87 -6.74 17.64
C GLN A 96 26.03 -6.01 16.96
N LYS A 97 25.81 -5.42 15.78
CA LYS A 97 26.83 -4.61 15.09
C LYS A 97 27.19 -3.33 15.86
N LEU A 98 26.23 -2.72 16.54
CA LEU A 98 26.48 -1.54 17.37
C LEU A 98 27.27 -1.92 18.62
N ASN A 99 26.87 -3.00 19.30
CA ASN A 99 27.58 -3.52 20.46
C ASN A 99 29.01 -3.91 20.08
N SER A 100 29.22 -4.67 19.00
CA SER A 100 30.57 -5.02 18.54
C SER A 100 31.45 -3.81 18.26
N LYS A 101 30.86 -2.69 17.78
CA LYS A 101 31.61 -1.45 17.53
C LYS A 101 31.89 -0.66 18.81
N ALA A 102 31.00 -0.75 19.80
CA ALA A 102 31.23 -0.19 21.11
C ALA A 102 32.36 -0.96 21.81
N ASP A 103 32.33 -2.28 21.74
CA ASP A 103 33.35 -3.17 22.32
C ASP A 103 34.72 -2.91 21.70
N THR A 104 34.82 -2.79 20.37
CA THR A 104 36.10 -2.47 19.71
C THR A 104 36.67 -1.13 20.14
N LEU A 105 35.84 -0.08 20.23
CA LEU A 105 36.30 1.25 20.66
C LEU A 105 36.67 1.31 22.13
N ASN A 106 36.05 0.46 22.96
CA ASN A 106 36.40 0.35 24.37
C ASN A 106 37.77 -0.33 24.54
N ASN A 107 38.07 -1.32 23.70
CA ASN A 107 39.30 -2.11 23.76
C ASN A 107 40.49 -1.47 23.01
N ASP A 108 40.28 -0.43 22.20
CA ASP A 108 41.37 0.31 21.56
C ASP A 108 42.23 1.04 22.61
N ALA A 109 43.47 0.61 22.79
CA ALA A 109 44.42 1.19 23.74
C ALA A 109 45.02 2.53 23.26
N ASP A 110 45.01 2.79 21.94
CA ASP A 110 45.66 3.96 21.34
C ASP A 110 44.81 5.26 21.40
N LEU A 111 43.57 5.17 21.90
CA LEU A 111 42.64 6.30 21.99
C LEU A 111 42.56 6.86 23.41
N ASP A 112 42.66 8.19 23.53
CA ASP A 112 42.40 8.93 24.77
C ASP A 112 40.94 8.76 25.24
N ASP A 113 40.70 8.70 26.54
CA ASP A 113 39.39 8.41 27.14
C ASP A 113 38.30 9.43 26.73
N LYS A 114 38.69 10.70 26.55
CA LYS A 114 37.78 11.75 26.06
C LYS A 114 37.35 11.49 24.61
N SER A 115 38.23 10.92 23.80
CA SER A 115 37.95 10.57 22.41
C SER A 115 37.08 9.31 22.32
N LYS A 116 37.30 8.31 23.18
CA LYS A 116 36.46 7.12 23.33
C LYS A 116 35.02 7.49 23.70
N MET A 117 34.84 8.36 24.69
CA MET A 117 33.52 8.82 25.13
C MET A 117 32.75 9.55 24.01
N ARG A 118 33.43 10.40 23.24
CA ARG A 118 32.82 11.07 22.07
C ARG A 118 32.46 10.08 20.95
N ALA A 119 33.24 9.03 20.77
CA ALA A 119 32.98 8.00 19.76
C ALA A 119 31.81 7.08 20.17
N LEU A 120 31.74 6.69 21.44
CA LEU A 120 30.62 5.97 22.02
C LEU A 120 29.31 6.77 21.94
N GLN A 121 29.35 8.06 22.29
CA GLN A 121 28.17 8.94 22.18
C GLN A 121 27.64 8.99 20.73
N LYS A 122 28.55 9.08 19.73
CA LYS A 122 28.17 9.02 18.31
C LYS A 122 27.59 7.67 17.88
N LEU A 123 27.97 6.55 18.49
CA LEU A 123 27.40 5.23 18.24
C LEU A 123 25.99 5.11 18.84
N TYR A 124 25.80 5.58 20.07
CA TYR A 124 24.49 5.64 20.72
C TYR A 124 23.51 6.53 19.95
N ASP A 125 23.95 7.71 19.50
CA ASP A 125 23.12 8.61 18.68
C ASP A 125 22.70 7.99 17.34
N LYS A 126 23.51 7.07 16.80
CA LYS A 126 23.18 6.31 15.58
C LYS A 126 22.25 5.12 15.86
N GLY A 127 22.34 4.50 17.04
CA GLY A 127 21.54 3.35 17.44
C GLY A 127 20.16 3.68 18.00
N ALA A 128 20.03 4.79 18.73
CA ALA A 128 18.80 5.18 19.42
C ALA A 128 17.77 5.86 18.49
N ALA A 129 18.19 6.40 17.34
CA ALA A 129 17.35 7.34 16.61
C ALA A 129 16.58 6.68 15.45
N VAL A 130 15.30 6.36 15.70
CA VAL A 130 14.27 6.61 14.68
C VAL A 130 14.29 8.11 14.41
N ARG A 131 15.15 8.55 13.48
CA ARG A 131 15.28 9.95 13.11
C ARG A 131 13.97 10.43 12.50
N ARG A 132 13.14 11.10 13.30
CA ARG A 132 12.01 11.86 12.79
C ARG A 132 12.57 12.92 11.83
N PRO A 133 12.03 13.07 10.60
CA PRO A 133 12.52 14.07 9.68
C PRO A 133 12.39 15.45 10.34
N LYS A 134 13.51 16.18 10.42
CA LYS A 134 13.51 17.54 10.94
C LYS A 134 12.60 18.40 10.06
N SER A 135 11.66 19.12 10.67
CA SER A 135 10.82 20.07 9.94
C SER A 135 11.70 21.11 9.26
N VAL A 136 11.39 21.41 8.00
CA VAL A 136 12.06 22.45 7.22
C VAL A 136 11.11 23.64 7.18
N THR A 137 11.55 24.79 7.70
CA THR A 137 10.80 26.05 7.59
C THR A 137 11.45 26.93 6.56
N VAL A 138 10.63 27.47 5.65
CA VAL A 138 11.05 28.41 4.61
C VAL A 138 10.84 29.82 5.14
N ILE A 139 11.87 30.67 5.11
CA ILE A 139 11.70 32.09 5.43
C ILE A 139 10.86 32.73 4.33
N ALA A 140 9.72 33.34 4.70
CA ALA A 140 8.96 34.20 3.82
C ALA A 140 9.22 35.67 4.17
N LYS A 141 9.47 36.46 3.13
CA LYS A 141 9.55 37.93 3.06
C LYS A 141 10.81 38.61 3.61
N LYS A 142 11.45 39.30 2.67
CA LYS A 142 12.35 40.45 2.85
C LYS A 142 11.70 41.42 3.85
N GLY A 143 12.31 41.64 5.01
CA GLY A 143 11.91 42.70 5.94
C GLY A 143 11.80 42.34 7.42
N LYS A 144 11.81 41.06 7.83
CA LYS A 144 11.87 40.69 9.25
C LYS A 144 12.96 39.66 9.47
N GLY A 145 14.11 40.08 9.98
CA GLY A 145 15.29 39.27 10.23
C GLY A 145 15.15 38.22 11.34
N GLN A 146 13.93 37.77 11.64
CA GLN A 146 13.68 36.85 12.74
C GLN A 146 13.25 35.48 12.21
N ALA A 147 14.17 34.54 12.36
CA ALA A 147 14.03 33.13 12.10
C ALA A 147 12.95 32.49 13.02
N TYR A 148 11.68 32.59 12.66
CA TYR A 148 10.59 31.89 13.36
C TYR A 148 10.56 30.40 12.97
N GLY A 149 11.46 29.61 13.56
CA GLY A 149 11.43 28.16 13.49
C GLY A 149 11.57 27.55 14.88
N LYS A 150 10.81 26.50 15.20
CA LYS A 150 11.00 25.73 16.44
C LYS A 150 12.44 25.19 16.47
N LYS A 151 13.08 25.18 17.65
CA LYS A 151 14.45 24.65 17.87
C LYS A 151 14.59 23.28 17.20
N GLY A 152 15.55 23.14 16.28
CA GLY A 152 15.76 21.91 15.49
C GLY A 152 15.21 21.93 14.06
N THR A 153 14.58 23.03 13.64
CA THR A 153 14.10 23.23 12.27
C THR A 153 15.23 23.73 11.36
N LYS A 154 15.41 23.12 10.18
CA LYS A 154 16.35 23.65 9.17
C LYS A 154 15.69 24.80 8.45
N ILE A 155 16.31 25.97 8.52
CA ILE A 155 15.84 27.19 7.86
C ILE A 155 16.44 27.23 6.47
N VAL A 156 15.60 27.32 5.45
CA VAL A 156 16.01 27.24 4.03
C VAL A 156 15.42 28.43 3.28
N ASP A 157 16.23 29.11 2.46
CA ASP A 157 15.76 30.20 1.59
C ASP A 157 15.11 29.64 0.29
N LYS A 158 14.51 30.52 -0.54
CA LYS A 158 13.82 30.07 -1.76
C LYS A 158 14.78 29.40 -2.76
N ARG A 159 16.03 29.85 -2.84
CA ARG A 159 17.03 29.33 -3.77
C ARG A 159 17.55 27.96 -3.32
N MET A 160 17.98 27.83 -2.07
CA MET A 160 18.39 26.57 -1.46
C MET A 160 17.26 25.55 -1.46
N LYS A 161 15.98 25.94 -1.34
CA LYS A 161 14.84 25.02 -1.54
C LYS A 161 14.79 24.47 -2.95
N LYS A 162 15.02 25.31 -3.97
CA LYS A 162 15.03 24.92 -5.38
C LYS A 162 16.22 23.99 -5.69
N ASP A 163 17.38 24.27 -5.13
CA ASP A 163 18.61 23.48 -5.30
C ASP A 163 18.54 22.14 -4.54
N MET A 164 17.93 22.11 -3.34
CA MET A 164 17.66 20.88 -2.60
C MET A 164 16.59 20.01 -3.29
N ALA A 165 15.62 20.62 -3.98
CA ALA A 165 14.60 19.87 -4.73
C ALA A 165 15.19 19.17 -5.96
N SER A 166 16.14 19.79 -6.67
CA SER A 166 16.80 19.20 -7.85
C SER A 166 17.74 18.05 -7.46
N THR A 167 18.47 18.18 -6.36
CA THR A 167 19.33 17.11 -5.79
C THR A 167 18.50 15.97 -5.19
N ALA A 168 17.43 16.25 -4.46
CA ALA A 168 16.54 15.20 -3.91
C ALA A 168 15.84 14.38 -5.01
N ARG A 169 15.42 15.01 -6.12
CA ARG A 169 14.87 14.30 -7.28
C ARG A 169 15.91 13.48 -8.04
N THR A 170 17.16 13.95 -8.05
CA THR A 170 18.27 13.26 -8.74
C THR A 170 18.81 12.08 -7.94
N GLY A 171 18.88 12.19 -6.61
CA GLY A 171 19.32 11.11 -5.72
C GLY A 171 18.39 9.88 -5.70
N ASN A 172 17.20 9.97 -6.31
CA ASN A 172 16.26 8.85 -6.43
C ASN A 172 16.11 8.33 -7.88
N ARG A 173 16.98 8.73 -8.81
CA ARG A 173 16.98 8.19 -10.18
C ARG A 173 17.49 6.75 -10.29
N ASN A 174 18.07 6.19 -9.23
CA ASN A 174 18.46 4.78 -9.15
C ASN A 174 17.34 3.86 -8.66
N PHE A 175 16.14 4.38 -8.35
CA PHE A 175 14.97 3.53 -8.12
C PHE A 175 14.37 3.12 -9.47
N LYS A 176 14.75 1.93 -9.91
CA LYS A 176 14.30 1.21 -11.11
C LYS A 176 12.77 1.18 -11.17
N GLY A 177 12.15 2.12 -11.88
CA GLY A 177 10.68 2.19 -12.03
C GLY A 177 10.10 3.53 -12.49
N GLY A 178 10.87 4.62 -12.46
CA GLY A 178 10.36 5.96 -12.75
C GLY A 178 10.79 6.56 -14.10
N LYS A 179 10.68 5.82 -15.22
CA LYS A 179 10.79 6.42 -16.57
C LYS A 179 9.81 5.74 -17.55
N ALA A 180 8.55 6.14 -17.51
CA ALA A 180 7.73 6.09 -18.72
C ALA A 180 8.21 7.23 -19.61
N ALA A 181 8.86 6.85 -20.72
CA ALA A 181 9.28 7.75 -21.77
C ALA A 181 8.08 8.58 -22.26
N ARG A 182 8.16 9.90 -22.11
CA ARG A 182 7.31 10.80 -22.89
C ARG A 182 7.76 10.66 -24.35
N LYS A 183 6.92 10.04 -25.19
CA LYS A 183 7.14 9.98 -26.64
C LYS A 183 7.20 11.41 -27.21
N PRO A 184 8.09 11.70 -28.17
CA PRO A 184 8.16 12.99 -28.85
C PRO A 184 6.93 13.18 -29.75
N GLY A 185 6.47 14.43 -29.87
CA GLY A 185 5.16 14.80 -30.38
C GLY A 185 4.89 14.46 -31.84
N SER A 186 3.65 14.06 -32.11
CA SER A 186 3.08 14.02 -33.45
C SER A 186 2.68 15.44 -33.87
N LYS A 187 3.33 15.94 -34.91
CA LYS A 187 2.87 17.10 -35.69
C LYS A 187 1.62 16.68 -36.45
N HIS A 188 0.46 17.21 -36.09
CA HIS A 188 -0.66 17.38 -37.03
C HIS A 188 -1.13 18.82 -36.96
N GLY A 189 -1.04 19.48 -38.12
CA GLY A 189 -1.55 20.82 -38.32
C GLY A 189 -3.07 20.84 -38.37
N ALA A 190 -3.63 21.96 -37.92
CA ALA A 190 -4.90 22.46 -38.39
C ALA A 190 -4.88 23.98 -38.17
N HIS A 191 -4.64 24.72 -39.25
CA HIS A 191 -4.90 26.14 -39.32
C HIS A 191 -6.41 26.38 -39.18
N GLY A 192 -6.86 26.80 -38.01
CA GLY A 192 -8.19 27.37 -37.82
C GLY A 192 -8.13 28.87 -38.11
N THR A 193 -8.47 29.26 -39.34
CA THR A 193 -8.65 30.67 -39.72
C THR A 193 -9.79 31.29 -38.92
N LYS A 194 -9.46 32.30 -38.13
CA LYS A 194 -10.42 33.18 -37.45
C LYS A 194 -11.28 33.90 -38.47
N ALA A 195 -12.56 33.54 -38.58
CA ALA A 195 -13.55 34.34 -39.28
C ALA A 195 -13.82 35.62 -38.47
N ARG A 196 -13.48 36.75 -39.09
CA ARG A 196 -13.61 38.11 -38.57
C ARG A 196 -15.01 38.61 -38.96
N ALA A 197 -15.94 38.66 -38.00
CA ALA A 197 -17.25 39.29 -38.21
C ALA A 197 -17.06 40.82 -38.17
N ALA A 198 -17.07 41.44 -39.35
CA ALA A 198 -17.13 42.90 -39.51
C ALA A 198 -18.53 43.30 -39.98
N ALA A 199 -19.18 44.14 -39.19
CA ALA A 199 -20.44 44.79 -39.51
C ALA A 199 -20.30 45.80 -40.67
N LYS A 200 -21.28 45.83 -41.58
CA LYS A 200 -21.84 47.08 -42.16
C LYS A 200 -23.11 46.82 -43.01
N ARG A 201 -24.23 47.35 -42.50
CA ARG A 201 -25.28 48.19 -43.11
C ARG A 201 -25.79 47.94 -44.54
N ARG A 202 -27.14 47.96 -44.59
CA ARG A 202 -28.10 48.54 -45.57
C ARG A 202 -28.43 47.71 -46.82
N LYS A 203 -29.70 47.31 -46.94
CA LYS A 203 -30.77 48.13 -47.53
C LYS A 203 -32.09 47.79 -46.86
#